data_AF-A0A1S1Y4S8-F1
#
_entry.id   AF-A0A1S1Y4S8-F1
#
_cell.length_a   1.000
_cell.length_b   1.000
_cell.length_c   1.000
_cell.angle_alpha   90.00
_cell.angle_beta   90.00
_cell.angle_gamma   90.00
#
_symmetry.space_group_name_H-M   'P 1'
#
loop_
_entity.id
_entity.type
_entity.pdbx_description
1 polymer ?
#
loop_
_entity_poly.entity_id
_entity_poly.type
_entity_poly.pdbx_seq_one_letter_code
_entity_poly.pdbx_strand_id
1 'polypeptide(L)'
;MYVVSELEALADELPALITAQKAALQVNEQQMTTLKDAGLIYANEYWRGGKYLYLIYPTEADGKRKREYIGCDPERIQAARDGMQRAIEYDRLSAETRRIESLLLQGKARLREAVNHLSGNYRW
;
A
#
# COMPACT_ATOMS: atom_id res chain seq x y z
N MET A 1 7.05 -2.52 43.57
CA MET A 1 5.94 -1.89 42.82
C MET A 1 6.35 -1.38 41.44
N TYR A 2 7.64 -1.07 41.22
CA TYR A 2 8.21 -0.58 39.95
C TYR A 2 7.82 -1.36 38.68
N VAL A 3 7.87 -2.69 38.72
CA VAL A 3 7.55 -3.56 37.55
C VAL A 3 6.08 -3.47 37.13
N VAL A 4 5.16 -3.28 38.09
CA VAL A 4 3.73 -3.15 37.80
C VAL A 4 3.45 -1.82 37.09
N SER A 5 4.01 -0.72 37.61
CA SER A 5 3.85 0.61 37.01
C SER A 5 4.46 0.72 35.61
N GLU A 6 5.60 0.05 35.33
CA GLU A 6 6.17 0.01 33.99
C GLU A 6 5.28 -0.78 33.01
N LEU A 7 4.70 -1.90 33.47
CA LEU A 7 3.80 -2.70 32.64
C LEU A 7 2.50 -1.94 32.32
N GLU A 8 1.94 -1.22 33.29
CA GLU A 8 0.78 -0.34 33.10
C GLU A 8 1.08 0.77 32.10
N ALA A 9 2.22 1.46 32.25
CA ALA A 9 2.63 2.51 31.31
C ALA A 9 2.77 1.99 29.87
N LEU A 10 3.37 0.82 29.67
CA LEU A 10 3.47 0.19 28.35
C LEU A 10 2.09 -0.17 27.77
N ALA A 11 1.17 -0.66 28.60
CA ALA A 11 -0.18 -1.00 28.17
C ALA A 11 -0.98 0.24 27.75
N ASP A 12 -0.80 1.35 28.46
CA ASP A 12 -1.48 2.62 28.22
C ASP A 12 -1.07 3.29 26.89
N GLU A 13 0.11 2.98 26.36
CA GLU A 13 0.55 3.46 25.03
C GLU A 13 -0.17 2.76 23.87
N LEU A 14 -0.61 1.51 24.06
CA LEU A 14 -1.13 0.65 22.99
C LEU A 14 -2.37 1.23 22.28
N PRO A 15 -3.40 1.76 22.97
CA PRO A 15 -4.58 2.28 22.30
C PRO A 15 -4.28 3.43 21.34
N ALA A 16 -3.37 4.33 21.72
CA ALA A 16 -2.95 5.46 20.89
C ALA A 16 -2.23 4.97 19.63
N LEU A 17 -1.30 4.01 19.77
CA LEU A 17 -0.59 3.41 18.65
C LEU A 17 -1.53 2.68 17.69
N ILE A 18 -2.46 1.86 18.21
CA ILE A 18 -3.46 1.15 17.39
C ILE A 18 -4.35 2.14 16.63
N THR A 19 -4.77 3.21 17.29
CA THR A 19 -5.61 4.25 16.69
C THR A 19 -4.88 4.97 15.56
N ALA A 20 -3.59 5.30 15.75
CA ALA A 20 -2.78 5.92 14.72
C ALA A 20 -2.61 5.01 13.49
N GLN A 21 -2.32 3.71 13.69
CA GLN A 21 -2.22 2.76 12.58
C GLN A 21 -3.55 2.56 11.85
N LYS A 22 -4.67 2.51 12.59
CA LYS A 22 -6.02 2.43 11.99
C LYS A 22 -6.32 3.65 11.12
N ALA A 23 -6.00 4.86 11.59
CA ALA A 23 -6.20 6.08 10.82
C ALA A 23 -5.34 6.09 9.55
N ALA A 24 -4.07 5.66 9.64
CA ALA A 24 -3.19 5.55 8.49
C ALA A 24 -3.73 4.58 7.43
N LEU A 25 -4.24 3.40 7.85
CA LEU A 25 -4.88 2.44 6.93
C LEU A 25 -6.08 3.06 6.21
N GLN A 26 -6.97 3.74 6.94
CA GLN A 26 -8.16 4.38 6.36
C GLN A 26 -7.81 5.46 5.34
N VAL A 27 -6.79 6.28 5.63
CA VAL A 27 -6.31 7.31 4.70
C VAL A 27 -5.75 6.66 3.42
N ASN A 28 -4.91 5.63 3.57
CA ASN A 28 -4.34 4.94 2.42
C ASN A 28 -5.42 4.28 1.57
N GLU A 29 -6.39 3.59 2.18
CA GLU A 29 -7.51 2.96 1.47
C GLU A 29 -8.34 3.98 0.67
N GLN A 30 -8.64 5.13 1.28
CA GLN A 30 -9.39 6.19 0.61
C GLN A 30 -8.63 6.75 -0.58
N GLN A 31 -7.33 7.05 -0.42
CA GLN A 31 -6.48 7.56 -1.50
C GLN A 31 -6.31 6.53 -2.62
N MET A 32 -6.07 5.28 -2.28
CA MET A 32 -5.98 4.18 -3.25
C MET A 32 -7.26 4.03 -4.06
N THR A 33 -8.43 4.17 -3.42
CA THR A 33 -9.73 4.14 -4.11
C THR A 33 -9.84 5.28 -5.11
N THR A 34 -9.53 6.51 -4.68
CA THR A 34 -9.54 7.69 -5.56
C THR A 34 -8.58 7.55 -6.75
N LEU A 35 -7.37 7.04 -6.54
CA LEU A 35 -6.40 6.80 -7.62
C LEU A 35 -6.92 5.76 -8.61
N LYS A 36 -7.53 4.68 -8.11
CA LYS A 36 -8.11 3.62 -8.92
C LYS A 36 -9.27 4.11 -9.76
N ASP A 37 -10.17 4.90 -9.17
CA ASP A 37 -11.33 5.48 -9.85
C ASP A 37 -10.92 6.48 -10.94
N ALA A 38 -9.82 7.22 -10.73
CA ALA A 38 -9.22 8.09 -11.73
C ALA A 38 -8.49 7.32 -12.86
N GLY A 39 -8.38 5.99 -12.76
CA GLY A 39 -7.77 5.11 -13.75
C GLY A 39 -6.26 5.00 -13.61
N LEU A 40 -5.77 3.77 -13.46
CA LEU A 40 -4.34 3.42 -13.36
C LEU A 40 -3.83 2.90 -14.71
N ILE A 41 -2.62 3.31 -15.09
CA ILE A 41 -1.95 2.80 -16.30
C ILE A 41 -0.65 2.11 -15.89
N TYR A 42 -0.63 0.79 -16.01
CA TYR A 42 0.57 -0.01 -15.83
C TYR A 42 1.20 -0.31 -17.19
N ALA A 43 1.98 0.62 -17.72
CA ALA A 43 2.65 0.49 -19.02
C ALA A 43 3.99 1.21 -19.04
N ASN A 44 4.80 0.92 -20.07
CA ASN A 44 6.02 1.65 -20.37
C ASN A 44 5.84 2.49 -21.65
N GLU A 45 6.48 3.66 -21.70
CA GLU A 45 6.52 4.48 -22.90
C GLU A 45 7.41 3.87 -23.98
N TYR A 46 6.94 3.94 -25.23
CA TYR A 46 7.73 3.65 -26.41
C TYR A 46 7.49 4.70 -27.49
N TRP A 47 8.56 5.39 -27.89
CA TRP A 47 8.50 6.46 -28.86
C TRP A 47 8.91 5.97 -30.24
N ARG A 48 7.94 5.80 -31.14
CA ARG A 48 8.21 5.41 -32.53
C ARG A 48 8.72 6.60 -33.33
N GLY A 49 9.96 6.51 -33.80
CA GLY A 49 10.60 7.55 -34.61
C GLY A 49 10.70 8.90 -33.89
N GLY A 50 10.73 8.89 -32.55
CA GLY A 50 10.77 10.11 -31.73
C GLY A 50 9.51 11.00 -31.82
N LYS A 51 8.47 10.57 -32.53
CA LYS A 51 7.30 11.39 -32.86
C LYS A 51 6.01 10.90 -32.23
N TYR A 52 5.82 9.59 -32.15
CA TYR A 52 4.55 9.01 -31.71
C TYR A 52 4.73 8.11 -30.50
N LEU A 53 3.99 8.40 -29.44
CA LEU A 53 3.96 7.60 -28.22
C LEU A 53 3.06 6.37 -28.40
N TYR A 54 3.61 5.24 -27.98
CA TYR A 54 2.89 4.01 -27.70
C TYR A 54 3.08 3.65 -26.23
N LEU A 55 2.02 3.13 -25.61
CA LEU A 55 2.12 2.47 -24.31
C LEU A 55 2.29 0.97 -24.55
N ILE A 56 3.27 0.39 -23.87
CA ILE A 56 3.50 -1.04 -23.90
C ILE A 56 3.20 -1.63 -22.53
N TYR A 57 2.12 -2.38 -22.45
CA TYR A 57 1.69 -3.04 -21.23
C TYR A 57 2.56 -4.28 -20.94
N PRO A 58 2.61 -4.73 -19.67
CA PRO A 58 3.14 -6.04 -19.31
C PRO A 58 2.51 -7.15 -20.14
N THR A 59 3.26 -8.22 -20.35
CA THR A 59 2.75 -9.41 -21.04
C THR A 59 1.70 -10.09 -20.17
N GLU A 60 0.55 -10.38 -20.76
CA GLU A 60 -0.52 -11.12 -20.09
C GLU A 60 -0.15 -12.61 -19.95
N ALA A 61 -0.88 -13.35 -19.11
CA ALA A 61 -0.61 -14.77 -18.83
C ALA A 61 -0.68 -15.66 -20.09
N ASP A 62 -1.41 -15.22 -21.12
CA ASP A 62 -1.52 -15.90 -22.41
C ASP A 62 -0.38 -15.58 -23.39
N GLY A 63 0.62 -14.80 -22.94
CA GLY A 63 1.78 -14.40 -23.73
C GLY A 63 1.53 -13.22 -24.67
N LYS A 64 0.32 -12.64 -24.70
CA LYS A 64 0.04 -11.47 -25.54
C LYS A 64 0.52 -10.20 -24.85
N ARG A 65 1.08 -9.30 -25.67
CA ARG A 65 1.52 -7.98 -25.22
C ARG A 65 0.67 -6.89 -25.85
N LYS A 66 -0.19 -6.26 -25.05
CA LYS A 66 -1.00 -5.12 -25.50
C LYS A 66 -0.07 -3.92 -25.77
N ARG A 67 -0.25 -3.32 -26.95
CA ARG A 67 0.34 -2.02 -27.32
C ARG A 67 -0.80 -1.06 -27.62
N GLU A 68 -0.76 0.11 -27.02
CA GLU A 68 -1.76 1.15 -27.23
C GLU A 68 -1.12 2.36 -27.89
N TYR A 69 -1.74 2.86 -28.96
CA TYR A 69 -1.26 4.02 -29.69
C TYR A 69 -1.87 5.31 -29.10
N ILE A 70 -1.02 6.17 -28.55
CA ILE A 70 -1.41 7.46 -27.99
C ILE A 70 -1.23 8.57 -29.04
N GLY A 71 -0.20 8.45 -29.88
CA GLY A 71 0.11 9.42 -30.92
C GLY A 71 1.03 10.54 -30.44
N CYS A 72 0.86 11.74 -30.98
CA CYS A 72 1.71 12.90 -30.70
C CYS A 72 0.95 14.07 -30.05
N ASP A 73 -0.31 13.83 -29.66
CA ASP A 73 -1.14 14.83 -29.00
C ASP A 73 -0.67 15.04 -27.56
N PRO A 74 -0.22 16.26 -27.18
CA PRO A 74 0.29 16.55 -25.84
C PRO A 74 -0.71 16.23 -24.73
N GLU A 75 -2.00 16.47 -24.94
CA GLU A 75 -3.02 16.24 -23.91
C GLU A 75 -3.18 14.74 -23.63
N ARG A 76 -3.21 13.93 -24.70
CA ARG A 76 -3.30 12.47 -24.59
C ARG A 76 -2.03 11.85 -23.99
N ILE A 77 -0.87 12.39 -24.33
CA ILE A 77 0.42 11.99 -23.73
C ILE A 77 0.42 12.30 -22.23
N GLN A 78 -0.02 13.50 -21.85
CA GLN A 78 -0.04 13.90 -20.45
C GLN A 78 -1.04 13.06 -19.65
N ALA A 79 -2.25 12.83 -20.17
CA ALA A 79 -3.23 11.97 -19.52
C ALA A 79 -2.71 10.54 -19.30
N ALA A 80 -1.95 10.00 -20.26
CA ALA A 80 -1.30 8.69 -20.12
C ALA A 80 -0.23 8.70 -19.01
N ARG A 81 0.60 9.73 -18.96
CA ARG A 81 1.62 9.92 -17.90
C ARG A 81 1.00 10.08 -16.53
N ASP A 82 -0.08 10.85 -16.42
CA ASP A 82 -0.80 11.00 -15.17
C ASP A 82 -1.36 9.65 -14.69
N GLY A 83 -1.88 8.82 -15.60
CA GLY A 83 -2.30 7.46 -15.28
C GLY A 83 -1.17 6.55 -14.80
N MET A 84 0.03 6.68 -15.37
CA MET A 84 1.22 5.94 -14.91
C MET A 84 1.70 6.44 -13.54
N GLN A 85 1.68 7.75 -13.31
CA GLN A 85 2.03 8.32 -12.01
C GLN A 85 1.05 7.89 -10.91
N ARG A 86 -0.25 7.84 -11.22
CA ARG A 86 -1.26 7.30 -10.29
C ARG A 86 -1.00 5.83 -9.96
N ALA A 87 -0.59 5.02 -10.94
CA ALA A 87 -0.25 3.61 -10.71
C ALA A 87 0.96 3.44 -9.77
N ILE A 88 2.00 4.25 -9.95
CA ILE A 88 3.17 4.28 -9.06
C ILE A 88 2.75 4.64 -7.63
N GLU A 89 1.94 5.68 -7.48
CA GLU A 89 1.47 6.14 -6.17
C GLU A 89 0.56 5.10 -5.50
N TYR A 90 -0.32 4.46 -6.26
CA TYR A 90 -1.16 3.37 -5.79
C TYR A 90 -0.32 2.21 -5.25
N ASP A 91 0.72 1.79 -5.98
CA ASP A 91 1.60 0.71 -5.55
C ASP A 91 2.38 1.07 -4.28
N ARG A 92 2.83 2.33 -4.16
CA ARG A 92 3.48 2.86 -2.96
C ARG A 92 2.56 2.76 -1.73
N LEU A 93 1.33 3.25 -1.85
CA LEU A 93 0.33 3.20 -0.79
C LEU A 93 -0.05 1.74 -0.45
N SER A 94 -0.19 0.88 -1.46
CA SER A 94 -0.47 -0.55 -1.25
C SER A 94 0.64 -1.24 -0.46
N ALA A 95 1.91 -0.95 -0.78
CA ALA A 95 3.05 -1.48 -0.04
C ALA A 95 3.08 -0.98 1.42
N GLU A 96 2.76 0.30 1.63
CA GLU A 96 2.68 0.89 2.98
C GLU A 96 1.55 0.26 3.80
N THR A 97 0.36 0.09 3.23
CA THR A 97 -0.78 -0.61 3.86
C THR A 97 -0.38 -2.02 4.30
N ARG A 98 0.24 -2.82 3.43
CA ARG A 98 0.73 -4.17 3.77
C ARG A 98 1.76 -4.15 4.91
N ARG A 99 2.62 -3.12 4.95
CA ARG A 99 3.60 -2.95 6.04
C ARG A 99 2.90 -2.69 7.37
N ILE A 100 1.90 -1.80 7.40
CA ILE A 100 1.12 -1.49 8.61
C ILE A 100 0.36 -2.73 9.07
N GLU A 101 -0.30 -3.45 8.17
CA GLU A 101 -1.01 -4.70 8.50
C GLU A 101 -0.06 -5.75 9.09
N SER A 102 1.14 -5.90 8.51
CA SER A 102 2.16 -6.81 9.06
C SER A 102 2.57 -6.43 10.48
N LEU A 103 2.79 -5.14 10.76
CA LEU A 103 3.12 -4.65 12.09
C LEU A 103 2.00 -4.92 13.09
N LEU A 104 0.74 -4.67 12.70
CA LEU A 104 -0.42 -4.95 13.54
C LEU A 104 -0.60 -6.44 13.82
N LEU A 105 -0.37 -7.31 12.84
CA LEU A 105 -0.42 -8.76 13.02
C LEU A 105 0.65 -9.25 14.00
N GLN A 106 1.88 -8.74 13.87
CA GLN A 106 2.97 -9.06 14.80
C GLN A 106 2.66 -8.53 16.21
N GLY A 107 2.20 -7.28 16.33
CA GLY A 107 1.79 -6.70 17.60
C GLY A 107 0.68 -7.49 18.28
N LYS A 108 -0.35 -7.89 17.53
CA LYS A 108 -1.43 -8.76 18.01
C LYS A 108 -0.91 -10.09 18.57
N ALA A 109 0.03 -10.74 17.88
CA ALA A 109 0.63 -11.99 18.35
C ALA A 109 1.37 -11.79 19.68
N ARG A 110 2.19 -10.73 19.78
CA ARG A 110 2.93 -10.39 21.01
C ARG A 110 2.02 -10.03 22.18
N LEU A 111 0.94 -9.29 21.95
CA LEU A 111 -0.04 -8.98 22.99
C LEU A 111 -0.75 -10.23 23.49
N ARG A 112 -1.08 -11.16 22.58
CA ARG A 112 -1.65 -12.45 22.97
C ARG A 112 -0.68 -13.29 23.80
N GLU A 113 0.61 -13.31 23.46
CA GLU A 113 1.65 -13.94 24.28
C GLU A 113 1.70 -13.31 25.68
N ALA A 114 1.72 -11.97 25.78
CA ALA A 114 1.75 -11.26 27.05
C ALA A 114 0.52 -11.59 27.93
N VAL A 115 -0.69 -11.61 27.33
CA VAL A 115 -1.92 -12.02 28.03
C VAL A 115 -1.82 -13.46 28.54
N ASN A 116 -1.30 -14.38 27.73
CA ASN A 116 -1.13 -15.78 28.14
C ASN A 116 -0.12 -15.92 29.29
N HIS A 117 0.99 -15.18 29.25
CA HIS A 117 1.99 -15.15 30.32
C HIS A 117 1.41 -14.61 31.63
N LEU A 118 0.74 -13.45 31.60
CA LEU A 118 0.20 -12.81 32.80
C LEU A 118 -1.00 -13.57 33.40
N SER A 119 -1.76 -14.28 32.57
CA SER A 119 -2.89 -15.11 33.05
C SER A 119 -2.47 -16.48 33.58
N GLY A 120 -1.16 -16.82 33.55
CA GLY A 120 -0.66 -18.13 33.98
C GLY A 120 -1.01 -19.28 33.03
N ASN A 121 -1.55 -18.97 31.84
CA ASN A 121 -1.93 -19.97 30.83
C ASN A 121 -0.76 -20.34 29.89
N TYR A 122 0.41 -19.73 30.08
CA TYR A 122 1.61 -20.07 29.34
C TYR A 122 2.19 -21.39 29.85
N ARG A 123 2.10 -22.44 29.02
CA ARG A 123 2.76 -23.73 29.27
C ARG A 123 4.02 -23.82 28.42
N TRP A 124 5.14 -24.10 29.07
CA TRP A 124 6.45 -24.38 28.45
C TRP A 124 6.42 -25.64 27.58
#